data_AF-A0A8J8NCE9-F1
#
_entry.id   AF-A0A8J8NCE9-F1
#
_cell.length_a   1.000
_cell.length_b   1.000
_cell.length_c   1.000
_cell.angle_alpha   90.00
_cell.angle_beta   90.00
_cell.angle_gamma   90.00
#
_symmetry.space_group_name_H-M   'P 1'
#
loop_
_entity.id
_entity.type
_entity.pdbx_description
1 polymer ?
#
loop_
_entity_poly.entity_id
_entity_poly.type
_entity_poly.pdbx_seq_one_letter_code
_entity_poly.pdbx_strand_id
1 'polypeptide(L)'
;MPHQENCKQMINNEQKQTQEKNDAQIMIIDEQISSPNLIQTINIFNNYQTNIIQQQSSDPLEFINKLVGIYYQEWKSSKVFEELILKEIYAGANKKRPTVLSEIEVHKFQLHGSAPTVSNLGKIPGDEHDFHYEVDVSVRSPIEILIKTVVTLKLTESNTYQIPVSCNIIVRKLNGRIRLFFSTDKNKGNWFAFVGMPAVQFNIDPVIGQENTLEVKNFPRIRQFLEELILTDFDDFCLPNKKPLNIPATIKDNIKWPIRTADASTQF
;
A
#
# COMPACT_ATOMS: atom_id res chain seq x y z
N MET A 1 -28.29 44.05 -79.14
CA MET A 1 -27.74 43.46 -77.91
C MET A 1 -28.77 43.58 -76.77
N PRO A 2 -29.65 42.59 -76.54
CA PRO A 2 -30.43 42.52 -75.29
C PRO A 2 -30.44 41.12 -74.63
N HIS A 3 -29.63 40.16 -75.11
CA HIS A 3 -29.72 38.76 -74.69
C HIS A 3 -28.79 38.36 -73.53
N GLN A 4 -27.84 39.23 -73.13
CA GLN A 4 -26.92 38.93 -72.02
C GLN A 4 -27.35 39.51 -70.66
N GLU A 5 -28.29 40.46 -70.62
CA GLU A 5 -28.81 41.00 -69.36
C GLU A 5 -29.89 40.10 -68.73
N ASN A 6 -30.68 39.39 -69.55
CA ASN A 6 -31.75 38.53 -69.05
C ASN A 6 -31.23 37.25 -68.36
N CYS A 7 -30.13 36.67 -68.83
CA CYS A 7 -29.51 35.50 -68.18
C CYS A 7 -28.86 35.84 -66.83
N LYS A 8 -28.32 37.05 -66.65
CA LYS A 8 -27.73 37.47 -65.36
C LYS A 8 -28.81 37.73 -64.30
N GLN A 9 -29.99 38.19 -64.70
CA GLN A 9 -31.11 38.38 -63.77
C GLN A 9 -31.75 37.06 -63.31
N MET A 10 -31.79 36.03 -64.16
CA MET A 10 -32.27 34.70 -63.77
C MET A 10 -31.33 34.01 -62.76
N ILE A 11 -30.01 34.08 -62.98
CA ILE A 11 -29.02 33.45 -62.08
C ILE A 11 -29.01 34.11 -60.69
N ASN A 12 -29.13 35.45 -60.62
CA ASN A 12 -29.21 36.16 -59.33
C ASN A 12 -30.49 35.83 -58.54
N ASN A 13 -31.61 35.59 -59.22
CA ASN A 13 -32.86 35.23 -58.54
C ASN A 13 -32.86 33.79 -58.03
N GLU A 14 -32.24 32.85 -58.75
CA GLU A 14 -32.07 31.47 -58.29
C GLU A 14 -31.09 31.38 -57.11
N GLN A 15 -29.99 32.16 -57.12
CA GLN A 15 -29.05 32.21 -55.99
C GLN A 15 -29.70 32.83 -54.74
N LYS A 16 -30.53 33.87 -54.90
CA LYS A 16 -31.23 34.50 -53.77
C LYS A 16 -32.29 33.57 -53.16
N GLN A 17 -33.03 32.80 -53.97
CA GLN A 17 -33.99 31.81 -53.48
C GLN A 17 -33.32 30.59 -52.82
N THR A 18 -32.10 30.24 -53.25
CA THR A 18 -31.33 29.14 -52.64
C THR A 18 -30.73 29.58 -51.30
N GLN A 19 -30.31 30.83 -51.18
CA GLN A 19 -29.82 31.40 -49.93
C GLN A 19 -30.94 31.53 -48.89
N GLU A 20 -32.12 32.04 -49.27
CA GLU A 20 -33.29 32.13 -48.37
C GLU A 20 -33.80 30.75 -47.92
N LYS A 21 -33.71 29.72 -48.77
CA LYS A 21 -34.02 28.34 -48.37
C LYS A 21 -33.01 27.77 -47.37
N ASN A 22 -31.72 28.04 -47.55
CA ASN A 22 -30.69 27.57 -46.64
C ASN A 22 -30.76 28.28 -45.28
N ASP A 23 -31.03 29.59 -45.27
CA ASP A 23 -31.18 30.38 -44.05
C ASP A 23 -32.44 29.96 -43.26
N ALA A 24 -33.54 29.64 -43.94
CA ALA A 24 -34.73 29.06 -43.31
C ALA A 24 -34.48 27.64 -42.73
N GLN A 25 -33.62 26.85 -43.39
CA GLN A 25 -33.28 25.50 -42.93
C GLN A 25 -32.34 25.52 -41.72
N ILE A 26 -31.43 26.50 -41.64
CA ILE A 26 -30.58 26.75 -40.47
C ILE A 26 -31.41 27.22 -39.28
N MET A 27 -32.40 28.09 -39.50
CA MET A 27 -33.29 28.58 -38.45
C MET A 27 -34.16 27.46 -37.83
N ILE A 28 -34.61 26.49 -38.65
CA ILE A 28 -35.34 25.30 -38.17
C ILE A 28 -34.44 24.37 -37.35
N ILE A 29 -33.15 24.26 -37.70
CA ILE A 29 -32.18 23.43 -36.97
C ILE A 29 -31.86 24.07 -35.60
N ASP A 30 -31.69 25.38 -35.52
CA ASP A 30 -31.44 26.09 -34.25
C ASP A 30 -32.67 26.09 -33.31
N GLU A 31 -33.88 26.08 -33.87
CA GLU A 31 -35.12 25.97 -33.09
C GLU A 31 -35.34 24.54 -32.55
N GLN A 32 -34.90 23.51 -33.29
CA GLN A 32 -34.92 22.11 -32.83
C GLN A 32 -33.88 21.84 -31.73
N ILE A 33 -32.69 22.47 -31.79
CA ILE A 33 -31.63 22.36 -30.77
C ILE A 33 -32.00 23.09 -29.47
N SER A 34 -32.85 24.11 -29.55
CA SER A 34 -33.33 24.88 -28.38
C SER A 34 -34.47 24.21 -27.61
N SER A 35 -34.87 22.99 -27.98
CA SER A 35 -35.88 22.23 -27.26
C SER A 35 -35.40 21.92 -25.83
N PRO A 36 -36.04 22.43 -24.76
CA PRO A 36 -35.58 22.25 -23.39
C PRO A 36 -35.46 20.76 -23.01
N ASN A 37 -36.25 19.88 -23.63
CA ASN A 37 -36.20 18.43 -23.42
C ASN A 37 -34.94 17.77 -23.97
N LEU A 38 -34.37 18.23 -25.10
CA LEU A 38 -33.15 17.65 -25.66
C LEU A 38 -31.92 18.08 -24.84
N ILE A 39 -31.85 19.35 -24.46
CA ILE A 39 -30.78 19.86 -23.57
C ILE A 39 -30.86 19.18 -22.20
N GLN A 40 -32.06 18.98 -21.64
CA GLN A 40 -32.24 18.22 -20.41
C GLN A 40 -31.79 16.76 -20.57
N THR A 41 -32.14 16.09 -21.68
CA THR A 41 -31.73 14.70 -21.92
C THR A 41 -30.22 14.56 -22.09
N ILE A 42 -29.57 15.50 -22.79
CA ILE A 42 -28.10 15.56 -22.94
C ILE A 42 -27.43 15.80 -21.58
N ASN A 43 -27.96 16.73 -20.77
CA ASN A 43 -27.43 16.99 -19.43
C ASN A 43 -27.61 15.80 -18.49
N ILE A 44 -28.75 15.11 -18.57
CA ILE A 44 -29.02 13.89 -17.82
C ILE A 44 -28.04 12.79 -18.24
N PHE A 45 -27.84 12.57 -19.54
CA PHE A 45 -26.89 11.58 -20.05
C PHE A 45 -25.44 11.91 -19.65
N ASN A 46 -25.02 13.16 -19.77
CA ASN A 46 -23.69 13.62 -19.35
C ASN A 46 -23.50 13.48 -17.83
N ASN A 47 -24.52 13.77 -17.02
CA ASN A 47 -24.48 13.56 -15.57
C ASN A 47 -24.39 12.07 -15.24
N TYR A 48 -25.15 11.20 -15.91
CA TYR A 48 -25.03 9.75 -15.73
C TYR A 48 -23.65 9.24 -16.13
N GLN A 49 -23.10 9.70 -17.24
CA GLN A 49 -21.77 9.29 -17.71
C GLN A 49 -20.66 9.78 -16.77
N THR A 50 -20.79 10.99 -16.24
CA THR A 50 -19.87 11.54 -15.23
C THR A 50 -19.96 10.74 -13.91
N ASN A 51 -21.18 10.36 -13.48
CA ASN A 51 -21.38 9.56 -12.28
C ASN A 51 -20.84 8.12 -12.41
N ILE A 52 -20.93 7.50 -13.60
CA ILE A 52 -20.35 6.17 -13.84
C ILE A 52 -18.82 6.24 -13.87
N ILE A 53 -18.24 7.28 -14.49
CA ILE A 53 -16.78 7.50 -14.49
C ILE A 53 -16.26 7.78 -13.06
N GLN A 54 -17.00 8.55 -12.26
CA GLN A 54 -16.66 8.82 -10.86
C GLN A 54 -16.87 7.61 -9.93
N GLN A 55 -17.80 6.70 -10.23
CA GLN A 55 -17.99 5.46 -9.47
C GLN A 55 -16.96 4.38 -9.78
N GLN A 56 -16.24 4.47 -10.91
CA GLN A 56 -15.23 3.49 -11.31
C GLN A 56 -13.77 3.93 -11.16
N SER A 57 -13.49 5.20 -10.84
CA SER A 57 -12.14 5.60 -10.43
C SER A 57 -11.90 5.22 -8.97
N SER A 58 -11.72 3.92 -8.68
CA SER A 58 -11.16 3.52 -7.39
C SER A 58 -9.80 4.18 -7.27
N ASP A 59 -9.61 5.01 -6.26
CA ASP A 59 -8.31 5.58 -5.92
C ASP A 59 -7.27 4.43 -5.90
N PRO A 60 -6.13 4.53 -6.60
CA PRO A 60 -5.10 3.50 -6.57
C PRO A 60 -4.74 3.05 -5.15
N LEU A 61 -4.82 3.95 -4.17
CA LEU A 61 -4.63 3.63 -2.75
C LEU A 61 -5.74 2.75 -2.18
N GLU A 62 -7.00 2.95 -2.56
CA GLU A 62 -8.11 2.12 -2.13
C GLU A 62 -7.95 0.68 -2.63
N PHE A 63 -7.51 0.51 -3.88
CA PHE A 63 -7.19 -0.79 -4.43
C PHE A 63 -6.05 -1.47 -3.66
N ILE A 64 -4.95 -0.76 -3.40
CA ILE A 64 -3.83 -1.28 -2.60
C ILE A 64 -4.30 -1.67 -1.19
N ASN A 65 -5.12 -0.85 -0.54
CA ASN A 65 -5.68 -1.14 0.77
C ASN A 65 -6.57 -2.39 0.78
N LYS A 66 -7.39 -2.58 -0.27
CA LYS A 66 -8.19 -3.79 -0.44
C LYS A 66 -7.30 -5.03 -0.61
N LEU A 67 -6.25 -4.95 -1.44
CA LEU A 67 -5.29 -6.05 -1.62
C LEU A 67 -4.58 -6.40 -0.32
N VAL A 68 -4.02 -5.41 0.38
CA VAL A 68 -3.38 -5.61 1.69
C VAL A 68 -4.37 -6.22 2.68
N GLY A 69 -5.63 -5.80 2.64
CA GLY A 69 -6.71 -6.39 3.42
C GLY A 69 -6.87 -7.89 3.18
N ILE A 70 -6.94 -8.31 1.91
CA ILE A 70 -7.08 -9.73 1.53
C ILE A 70 -5.87 -10.53 1.99
N TYR A 71 -4.65 -10.08 1.65
CA TYR A 71 -3.43 -10.79 2.06
C TYR A 71 -3.28 -10.89 3.57
N TYR A 72 -3.66 -9.85 4.31
CA TYR A 72 -3.59 -9.86 5.77
C TYR A 72 -4.52 -10.91 6.39
N GLN A 73 -5.71 -11.14 5.83
CA GLN A 73 -6.60 -12.20 6.33
C GLN A 73 -5.99 -13.59 6.11
N GLU A 74 -5.37 -13.82 4.96
CA GLU A 74 -4.66 -15.07 4.66
C GLU A 74 -3.44 -15.26 5.55
N TRP A 75 -2.66 -14.20 5.79
CA TRP A 75 -1.49 -14.26 6.68
C TRP A 75 -1.87 -14.54 8.12
N LYS A 76 -3.00 -14.00 8.59
CA LYS A 76 -3.51 -14.21 9.95
C LYS A 76 -3.89 -15.67 10.22
N SER A 77 -4.32 -16.43 9.22
CA SER A 77 -4.70 -17.85 9.35
C SER A 77 -3.57 -18.82 8.97
N SER A 78 -2.52 -18.32 8.29
CA SER A 78 -1.44 -19.16 7.76
C SER A 78 -0.36 -19.48 8.80
N LYS A 79 -0.24 -20.76 9.15
CA LYS A 79 0.86 -21.28 9.98
C LYS A 79 2.23 -21.11 9.33
N VAL A 80 2.32 -21.25 8.01
CA VAL A 80 3.58 -21.08 7.28
C VAL A 80 4.09 -19.64 7.42
N PHE A 81 3.17 -18.67 7.34
CA PHE A 81 3.51 -17.27 7.56
C PHE A 81 3.96 -17.02 9.01
N GLU A 82 3.23 -17.56 9.99
CA GLU A 82 3.60 -17.49 11.40
C GLU A 82 5.03 -18.00 11.64
N GLU A 83 5.36 -19.19 11.12
CA GLU A 83 6.71 -19.78 11.26
C GLU A 83 7.80 -18.96 10.59
N LEU A 84 7.52 -18.35 9.43
CA LEU A 84 8.48 -17.47 8.74
C LEU A 84 8.77 -16.23 9.58
N ILE A 85 7.75 -15.59 10.12
CA ILE A 85 7.90 -14.41 10.98
C ILE A 85 8.60 -14.76 12.28
N LEU A 86 8.27 -15.88 12.92
CA LEU A 86 8.95 -16.36 14.13
C LEU A 86 10.46 -16.53 13.91
N LYS A 87 10.87 -17.10 12.76
CA LYS A 87 12.29 -17.25 12.40
C LYS A 87 12.99 -15.91 12.22
N GLU A 88 12.34 -14.96 11.54
CA GLU A 88 12.93 -13.64 11.31
C GLU A 88 13.07 -12.85 12.62
N ILE A 89 12.04 -12.86 13.47
CA ILE A 89 12.10 -12.21 14.79
C ILE A 89 13.18 -12.88 15.66
N TYR A 90 13.26 -14.20 15.67
CA TYR A 90 14.29 -14.93 16.42
C TYR A 90 15.70 -14.54 15.96
N ALA A 91 15.94 -14.47 14.65
CA ALA A 91 17.22 -14.09 14.08
C ALA A 91 17.59 -12.63 14.42
N GLY A 92 16.64 -11.70 14.27
CA GLY A 92 16.81 -10.28 14.61
C GLY A 92 17.10 -10.07 16.10
N ALA A 93 16.29 -10.68 16.97
CA ALA A 93 16.41 -10.53 18.41
C ALA A 93 17.73 -11.10 18.95
N ASN A 94 18.19 -12.26 18.44
CA ASN A 94 19.44 -12.86 18.90
C ASN A 94 20.70 -12.21 18.30
N LYS A 95 20.61 -11.54 17.15
CA LYS A 95 21.76 -10.85 16.51
C LYS A 95 22.28 -9.69 17.35
N LYS A 96 21.39 -8.90 17.95
CA LYS A 96 21.73 -7.69 18.74
C LYS A 96 21.51 -7.90 20.24
N ARG A 97 21.55 -9.15 20.68
CA ARG A 97 21.21 -9.54 22.05
C ARG A 97 22.19 -8.94 23.07
N PRO A 98 21.72 -8.24 24.10
CA PRO A 98 22.54 -7.84 25.24
C PRO A 98 23.16 -9.05 25.96
N THR A 99 24.39 -8.93 26.45
CA THR A 99 25.10 -10.00 27.19
C THR A 99 24.42 -10.43 28.49
N VAL A 100 23.52 -9.61 29.02
CA VAL A 100 22.71 -9.88 30.21
C VAL A 100 21.58 -10.88 29.90
N LEU A 101 21.15 -10.98 28.65
CA LEU A 101 20.12 -11.90 28.19
C LEU A 101 20.75 -13.16 27.59
N SER A 102 20.31 -14.31 28.07
CA SER A 102 20.47 -15.59 27.38
C SER A 102 19.61 -15.60 26.10
N GLU A 103 19.70 -16.68 25.34
CA GLU A 103 18.92 -16.87 24.11
C GLU A 103 17.46 -16.42 24.24
N ILE A 104 17.02 -15.65 23.24
CA ILE A 104 15.64 -15.17 23.15
C ILE A 104 14.88 -16.15 22.27
N GLU A 105 14.00 -16.94 22.89
CA GLU A 105 13.10 -17.86 22.22
C GLU A 105 11.79 -17.14 21.89
N VAL A 106 11.36 -17.20 20.63
CA VAL A 106 10.08 -16.62 20.18
C VAL A 106 9.05 -17.75 20.10
N HIS A 107 8.04 -17.71 20.97
CA HIS A 107 7.09 -18.83 21.12
C HIS A 107 5.79 -18.63 20.35
N LYS A 108 5.33 -17.38 20.20
CA LYS A 108 4.03 -17.10 19.62
C LYS A 108 4.10 -15.78 18.87
N PHE A 109 3.49 -15.75 17.69
CA PHE A 109 3.23 -14.56 16.92
C PHE A 109 1.77 -14.56 16.50
N GLN A 110 1.02 -13.51 16.85
CA GLN A 110 -0.39 -13.44 16.49
C GLN A 110 -0.77 -12.05 15.98
N LEU A 111 -1.32 -12.04 14.77
CA LEU A 111 -1.93 -10.87 14.15
C LEU A 111 -3.40 -10.77 14.59
N HIS A 112 -3.79 -9.62 15.14
CA HIS A 112 -5.19 -9.36 15.51
C HIS A 112 -5.80 -8.26 14.64
N GLY A 113 -7.12 -8.09 14.76
CA GLY A 113 -7.84 -6.95 14.17
C GLY A 113 -7.80 -6.85 12.64
N SER A 114 -7.79 -5.61 12.17
CA SER A 114 -7.79 -5.23 10.74
C SER A 114 -6.39 -5.09 10.17
N ALA A 115 -6.30 -5.14 8.83
CA ALA A 115 -5.05 -4.97 8.10
C ALA A 115 -4.44 -3.56 8.26
N PRO A 116 -3.12 -3.40 8.01
CA PRO A 116 -2.49 -2.09 7.85
C PRO A 116 -3.15 -1.28 6.73
N THR A 117 -3.22 0.03 6.91
CA THR A 117 -3.69 0.97 5.91
C THR A 117 -2.54 1.76 5.33
N VAL A 118 -2.56 1.93 4.03
CA VAL A 118 -1.62 2.66 3.20
C VAL A 118 -2.29 3.95 2.75
N SER A 119 -1.58 5.07 2.87
CA SER A 119 -2.09 6.40 2.57
C SER A 119 -0.98 7.28 1.99
N ASN A 120 -1.35 8.41 1.38
CA ASN A 120 -0.41 9.44 0.93
C ASN A 120 0.72 8.91 0.03
N LEU A 121 0.35 8.41 -1.15
CA LEU A 121 1.31 7.96 -2.15
C LEU A 121 1.95 9.16 -2.87
N GLY A 122 3.24 9.38 -2.63
CA GLY A 122 4.02 10.44 -3.27
C GLY A 122 5.10 9.89 -4.19
N LYS A 123 5.19 10.39 -5.43
CA LYS A 123 6.31 10.07 -6.33
C LYS A 123 7.54 10.89 -5.94
N ILE A 124 8.69 10.24 -5.87
CA ILE A 124 9.99 10.90 -5.67
C ILE A 124 10.66 11.08 -7.04
N PRO A 125 11.32 12.23 -7.30
CA PRO A 125 12.11 12.40 -8.51
C PRO A 125 13.16 11.30 -8.66
N GLY A 126 13.29 10.77 -9.86
CA GLY A 126 14.20 9.69 -10.21
C GLY A 126 14.17 9.46 -11.71
N ASP A 127 14.82 8.39 -12.16
CA ASP A 127 14.80 8.02 -13.57
C ASP A 127 13.38 7.67 -14.03
N GLU A 128 13.07 7.93 -15.30
CA GLU A 128 11.72 7.79 -15.85
C GLU A 128 11.15 6.37 -15.71
N HIS A 129 12.03 5.37 -15.73
CA HIS A 129 11.68 3.95 -15.66
C HIS A 129 11.79 3.34 -14.25
N ASP A 130 12.18 4.13 -13.25
CA ASP A 130 12.30 3.66 -11.86
C ASP A 130 11.01 3.96 -11.10
N PHE A 131 10.51 2.96 -10.37
CA PHE A 131 9.45 3.15 -9.41
C PHE A 131 10.07 3.68 -8.12
N HIS A 132 9.97 4.98 -7.90
CA HIS A 132 10.49 5.63 -6.70
C HIS A 132 9.35 6.38 -6.00
N TYR A 133 8.81 5.78 -4.94
CA TYR A 133 7.63 6.29 -4.25
C TYR A 133 7.79 6.26 -2.74
N GLU A 134 7.11 7.19 -2.09
CA GLU A 134 6.93 7.26 -0.66
C GLU A 134 5.47 7.01 -0.31
N VAL A 135 5.24 6.31 0.79
CA VAL A 135 3.89 5.98 1.23
C VAL A 135 3.80 5.90 2.75
N ASP A 136 2.71 6.44 3.30
CA ASP A 136 2.45 6.43 4.74
C ASP A 136 1.70 5.14 5.11
N VAL A 137 2.28 4.35 6.01
CA VAL A 137 1.71 3.10 6.53
C VAL A 137 1.26 3.29 7.97
N SER A 138 0.04 2.86 8.26
CA SER A 138 -0.58 2.92 9.59
C SER A 138 -1.14 1.56 9.98
N VAL A 139 -0.61 0.98 11.05
CA VAL A 139 -1.12 -0.21 11.73
C VAL A 139 -1.81 0.25 13.01
N ARG A 140 -3.07 -0.15 13.22
CA ARG A 140 -3.88 0.18 14.41
C ARG A 140 -4.37 -1.03 15.18
N SER A 141 -4.01 -2.22 14.71
CA SER A 141 -4.42 -3.49 15.29
C SER A 141 -3.31 -4.06 16.14
N PRO A 142 -3.64 -4.75 17.26
CA PRO A 142 -2.62 -5.32 18.11
C PRO A 142 -1.89 -6.48 17.42
N ILE A 143 -0.57 -6.47 17.50
CA ILE A 143 0.29 -7.60 17.13
C ILE A 143 0.89 -8.13 18.43
N GLU A 144 0.60 -9.40 18.73
CA GLU A 144 1.06 -10.05 19.95
C GLU A 144 2.27 -10.93 19.65
N ILE A 145 3.33 -10.78 20.43
CA ILE A 145 4.56 -11.55 20.33
C ILE A 145 4.91 -12.05 21.73
N LEU A 146 5.00 -13.36 21.89
CA LEU A 146 5.44 -13.97 23.14
C LEU A 146 6.90 -14.42 23.00
N ILE A 147 7.77 -13.86 23.84
CA ILE A 147 9.16 -14.26 23.93
C ILE A 147 9.46 -14.89 25.29
N LYS A 148 10.44 -15.79 25.35
CA LYS A 148 11.03 -16.29 26.58
C LYS A 148 12.54 -16.15 26.52
N THR A 149 13.13 -15.80 27.64
CA THR A 149 14.58 -15.64 27.76
C THR A 149 14.99 -15.87 29.23
N VAL A 150 16.29 -15.94 29.48
CA VAL A 150 16.84 -16.02 30.83
C VAL A 150 17.72 -14.80 31.07
N VAL A 151 17.43 -14.04 32.12
CA VAL A 151 18.21 -12.88 32.52
C VAL A 151 19.30 -13.33 33.49
N THR A 152 20.56 -13.03 33.20
CA THR A 152 21.69 -13.33 34.08
C THR A 152 22.08 -12.09 34.87
N LEU A 153 21.80 -12.10 36.18
CA LEU A 153 22.21 -11.05 37.11
C LEU A 153 23.55 -11.41 37.76
N LYS A 154 24.55 -10.56 37.59
CA LYS A 154 25.81 -10.66 38.35
C LYS A 154 25.64 -9.94 39.68
N LEU A 155 25.56 -10.69 40.78
CA LEU A 155 25.42 -10.12 42.12
C LEU A 155 26.80 -9.74 42.69
N THR A 156 27.81 -10.54 42.36
CA THR A 156 29.24 -10.32 42.63
C THR A 156 30.06 -10.92 41.47
N GLU A 157 31.38 -10.72 41.43
CA GLU A 157 32.23 -11.28 40.36
C GLU A 157 32.15 -12.81 40.26
N SER A 158 31.86 -13.50 41.36
CA SER A 158 31.80 -14.97 41.45
C SER A 158 30.37 -15.55 41.52
N ASN A 159 29.35 -14.73 41.80
CA ASN A 159 27.96 -15.21 41.90
C ASN A 159 27.06 -14.60 40.83
N THR A 160 26.58 -15.47 39.95
CA THR A 160 25.58 -15.16 38.93
C THR A 160 24.25 -15.85 39.26
N TYR A 161 23.16 -15.11 39.16
CA TYR A 161 21.80 -15.63 39.33
C TYR A 161 21.06 -15.57 38.00
N GLN A 162 20.43 -16.68 37.60
CA GLN A 162 19.70 -16.80 36.35
C GLN A 162 18.20 -16.80 36.61
N ILE A 163 17.49 -15.91 35.94
CA ILE A 163 16.06 -15.70 36.12
C ILE A 163 15.34 -15.97 34.80
N PRO A 164 14.46 -16.99 34.71
CA PRO A 164 13.63 -17.18 33.55
C PRO A 164 12.57 -16.08 33.46
N VAL A 165 12.49 -15.44 32.30
CA VAL A 165 11.56 -14.35 32.01
C VAL A 165 10.78 -14.70 30.75
N SER A 166 9.46 -14.70 30.85
CA SER A 166 8.56 -14.69 29.71
C SER A 166 8.08 -13.26 29.49
N CYS A 167 7.96 -12.79 28.27
CA CYS A 167 7.49 -11.44 28.01
C CYS A 167 6.45 -11.44 26.89
N ASN A 168 5.31 -10.82 27.16
CA ASN A 168 4.31 -10.54 26.15
C ASN A 168 4.51 -9.12 25.60
N ILE A 169 4.79 -9.02 24.32
CA ILE A 169 4.99 -7.76 23.60
C ILE A 169 3.75 -7.54 22.73
N ILE A 170 3.04 -6.45 22.98
CA ILE A 170 1.84 -6.07 22.24
C ILE A 170 2.08 -4.75 21.52
N VAL A 171 2.30 -4.80 20.20
CA VAL A 171 2.38 -3.61 19.36
C VAL A 171 0.97 -3.14 19.03
N ARG A 172 0.54 -2.00 19.57
CA ARG A 172 -0.84 -1.48 19.41
C ARG A 172 -0.99 -0.58 18.19
N LYS A 173 0.02 0.26 17.93
CA LYS A 173 0.02 1.20 16.81
C LYS A 173 1.42 1.29 16.22
N LEU A 174 1.50 1.39 14.91
CA LEU A 174 2.73 1.69 14.18
C LEU A 174 2.37 2.64 13.05
N ASN A 175 2.97 3.82 13.02
CA ASN A 175 2.82 4.76 11.91
C ASN A 175 4.20 5.12 11.39
N GLY A 176 4.41 5.01 10.09
CA GLY A 176 5.69 5.35 9.49
C GLY A 176 5.56 5.59 8.00
N ARG A 177 6.50 6.37 7.46
CA ARG A 177 6.62 6.59 6.02
C ARG A 177 7.64 5.62 5.45
N ILE A 178 7.23 4.82 4.47
CA ILE A 178 8.08 3.88 3.76
C ILE A 178 8.43 4.45 2.39
N ARG A 179 9.69 4.37 2.03
CA ARG A 179 10.20 4.61 0.69
C ARG A 179 10.40 3.28 -0.02
N LEU A 180 9.76 3.14 -1.17
CA LEU A 180 9.83 1.99 -2.05
C LEU A 180 10.63 2.38 -3.29
N PHE A 181 11.63 1.58 -3.61
CA PHE A 181 12.42 1.75 -4.82
C PHE A 181 12.48 0.44 -5.59
N PHE A 182 11.95 0.47 -6.81
CA PHE A 182 12.12 -0.60 -7.77
C PHE A 182 12.75 -0.07 -9.04
N SER A 183 13.82 -0.70 -9.47
CA SER A 183 14.47 -0.40 -10.73
C SER A 183 14.51 -1.62 -11.62
N THR A 184 14.43 -1.37 -12.92
CA THR A 184 14.65 -2.40 -13.95
C THR A 184 16.14 -2.70 -14.15
N ASP A 185 17.03 -1.82 -13.67
CA ASP A 185 18.46 -2.03 -13.71
C ASP A 185 18.91 -2.99 -12.60
N LYS A 186 19.54 -4.10 -13.01
CA LYS A 186 20.10 -5.10 -12.11
C LYS A 186 21.15 -4.51 -11.16
N ASN A 187 21.83 -3.43 -11.55
CA ASN A 187 22.88 -2.82 -10.74
C ASN A 187 22.33 -1.98 -9.58
N LYS A 188 21.17 -1.34 -9.76
CA LYS A 188 20.55 -0.49 -8.74
C LYS A 188 19.83 -1.30 -7.67
N GLY A 189 19.33 -2.47 -8.06
CA GLY A 189 18.57 -3.37 -7.20
C GLY A 189 17.22 -2.78 -6.77
N ASN A 190 16.46 -3.58 -6.03
CA ASN A 190 15.17 -3.21 -5.48
C ASN A 190 15.28 -3.19 -3.97
N TRP A 191 14.66 -2.20 -3.32
CA TRP A 191 14.74 -2.08 -1.87
C TRP A 191 13.58 -1.29 -1.29
N PHE A 192 13.40 -1.42 0.02
CA PHE A 192 12.57 -0.54 0.82
C PHE A 192 13.29 -0.09 2.08
N ALA A 193 12.85 1.03 2.62
CA ALA A 193 13.27 1.53 3.92
C ALA A 193 12.21 2.48 4.49
N PHE A 194 12.14 2.62 5.80
CA PHE A 194 11.46 3.74 6.42
C PHE A 194 12.27 5.02 6.19
N VAL A 195 11.59 6.12 5.87
CA VAL A 195 12.23 7.43 5.67
C VAL A 195 12.86 7.93 6.97
N GLY A 196 12.29 7.57 8.11
CA GLY A 196 12.83 7.79 9.45
C GLY A 196 12.15 6.87 10.46
N MET A 197 12.54 6.99 11.74
CA MET A 197 12.03 6.12 12.80
C MET A 197 10.49 6.16 12.87
N PRO A 198 9.79 5.01 12.70
CA PRO A 198 8.34 4.98 12.80
C PRO A 198 7.88 5.29 14.24
N ALA A 199 6.71 5.92 14.35
CA ALA A 199 6.04 6.10 15.63
C ALA A 199 5.36 4.79 16.03
N VAL A 200 6.00 4.05 16.94
CA VAL A 200 5.51 2.76 17.44
C VAL A 200 5.01 2.92 18.88
N GLN A 201 3.80 2.43 19.13
CA GLN A 201 3.23 2.29 20.47
C GLN A 201 3.10 0.81 20.78
N PHE A 202 3.97 0.31 21.66
CA PHE A 202 3.92 -1.06 22.16
C PHE A 202 3.75 -1.09 23.69
N ASN A 203 3.25 -2.21 24.20
CA ASN A 203 3.30 -2.55 25.61
C ASN A 203 4.16 -3.79 25.79
N ILE A 204 4.98 -3.80 26.83
CA ILE A 204 5.88 -4.92 27.15
C ILE A 204 5.54 -5.34 28.57
N ASP A 205 4.98 -6.54 28.71
CA ASP A 205 4.56 -7.13 29.98
C ASP A 205 5.45 -8.34 30.30
N PRO A 206 6.58 -8.16 31.02
CA PRO A 206 7.38 -9.26 31.54
C PRO A 206 6.68 -10.03 32.66
N VAL A 207 6.86 -11.34 32.66
CA VAL A 207 6.42 -12.31 33.67
C VAL A 207 7.65 -13.11 34.11
N ILE A 208 7.93 -13.12 35.41
CA ILE A 208 9.13 -13.73 35.98
C ILE A 208 8.72 -14.95 36.83
N GLY A 209 9.24 -16.13 36.50
CA GLY A 209 9.00 -17.35 37.29
C GLY A 209 7.53 -17.80 37.40
N GLN A 210 7.28 -18.81 38.24
CA GLN A 210 5.93 -19.26 38.63
C GLN A 210 5.42 -18.56 39.90
N GLU A 211 6.31 -17.96 40.68
CA GLU A 211 5.97 -17.23 41.90
C GLU A 211 6.25 -15.74 41.70
N ASN A 212 5.19 -14.94 41.82
CA ASN A 212 5.19 -13.47 41.71
C ASN A 212 5.96 -12.74 42.84
N THR A 213 6.92 -13.39 43.51
CA THR A 213 7.49 -12.97 44.80
C THR A 213 8.86 -12.30 44.70
N LEU A 214 9.51 -12.26 43.53
CA LEU A 214 10.74 -11.48 43.35
C LEU A 214 10.38 -10.01 43.08
N GLU A 215 10.57 -9.17 44.10
CA GLU A 215 10.38 -7.72 44.08
C GLU A 215 11.07 -7.03 42.87
N VAL A 216 10.28 -6.79 41.82
CA VAL A 216 10.00 -5.57 41.01
C VAL A 216 11.10 -4.49 40.77
N LYS A 217 12.22 -4.45 41.49
CA LYS A 217 13.22 -3.36 41.36
C LYS A 217 14.07 -3.40 40.07
N ASN A 218 14.27 -4.57 39.47
CA ASN A 218 14.99 -4.72 38.19
C ASN A 218 14.07 -4.75 36.96
N PHE A 219 12.75 -4.65 37.14
CA PHE A 219 11.75 -4.70 36.08
C PHE A 219 11.85 -3.53 35.07
N PRO A 220 12.08 -2.27 35.49
CA PRO A 220 12.23 -1.17 34.55
C PRO A 220 13.42 -1.39 33.60
N ARG A 221 14.50 -2.01 34.08
CA ARG A 221 15.70 -2.27 33.26
C ARG A 221 15.47 -3.34 32.20
N ILE A 222 14.82 -4.46 32.54
CA ILE A 222 14.51 -5.52 31.56
C ILE A 222 13.59 -4.98 30.48
N ARG A 223 12.55 -4.23 30.89
CA ARG A 223 11.66 -3.56 29.96
C ARG A 223 12.47 -2.63 29.05
N GLN A 224 13.28 -1.72 29.60
CA GLN A 224 14.13 -0.81 28.82
C GLN A 224 15.02 -1.56 27.82
N PHE A 225 15.68 -2.66 28.22
CA PHE A 225 16.50 -3.45 27.30
C PHE A 225 15.69 -4.05 26.16
N LEU A 226 14.46 -4.52 26.41
CA LEU A 226 13.57 -5.03 25.38
C LEU A 226 13.05 -3.91 24.46
N GLU A 227 12.71 -2.75 25.04
CA GLU A 227 12.32 -1.57 24.27
C GLU A 227 13.45 -1.10 23.35
N GLU A 228 14.68 -1.01 23.87
CA GLU A 228 15.89 -0.67 23.11
C GLU A 228 16.15 -1.69 22.00
N LEU A 229 15.99 -2.99 22.28
CA LEU A 229 16.16 -4.03 21.27
C LEU A 229 15.17 -3.87 20.12
N ILE A 230 13.88 -3.61 20.41
CA ILE A 230 12.85 -3.38 19.40
C ILE A 230 13.15 -2.13 18.58
N LEU A 231 13.50 -1.01 19.23
CA LEU A 231 13.81 0.25 18.55
C LEU A 231 15.08 0.14 17.68
N THR A 232 16.09 -0.57 18.17
CA THR A 232 17.33 -0.84 17.44
C THR A 232 17.09 -1.75 16.24
N ASP A 233 16.09 -2.63 16.31
CA ASP A 233 15.66 -3.42 15.15
C ASP A 233 14.96 -2.54 14.11
N PHE A 234 14.06 -1.63 14.51
CA PHE A 234 13.44 -0.66 13.60
C PHE A 234 14.44 0.29 12.92
N ASP A 235 15.53 0.65 13.61
CA ASP A 235 16.60 1.48 13.04
C ASP A 235 17.28 0.82 11.83
N ASP A 236 17.40 -0.52 11.82
CA ASP A 236 17.93 -1.26 10.67
C ASP A 236 17.03 -1.16 9.43
N PHE A 237 15.75 -0.84 9.62
CA PHE A 237 14.81 -0.61 8.53
C PHE A 237 14.73 0.86 8.11
N CYS A 238 15.40 1.78 8.80
CA CYS A 238 15.38 3.20 8.51
C CYS A 238 16.53 3.63 7.58
N LEU A 239 16.30 4.64 6.73
CA LEU A 239 17.37 5.25 5.93
C LEU A 239 18.50 5.77 6.83
N PRO A 240 19.79 5.59 6.45
CA PRO A 240 20.29 5.19 5.13
C PRO A 240 20.32 3.67 4.86
N ASN A 241 19.92 2.83 5.82
CA ASN A 241 19.86 1.39 5.64
C ASN A 241 18.74 1.04 4.65
N LYS A 242 19.05 0.18 3.66
CA LYS A 242 18.10 -0.25 2.63
C LYS A 242 17.96 -1.76 2.71
N LYS A 243 16.73 -2.25 2.87
CA LYS A 243 16.45 -3.69 2.87
C LYS A 243 16.18 -4.14 1.44
N PRO A 244 16.92 -5.12 0.92
CA PRO A 244 16.73 -5.58 -0.46
C PRO A 244 15.36 -6.25 -0.60
N LEU A 245 14.68 -5.97 -1.71
CA LEU A 245 13.46 -6.65 -2.13
C LEU A 245 13.79 -7.59 -3.28
N ASN A 246 13.81 -8.88 -3.00
CA ASN A 246 13.97 -9.88 -4.04
C ASN A 246 12.62 -10.06 -4.74
N ILE A 247 12.39 -9.30 -5.81
CA ILE A 247 11.29 -9.57 -6.71
C ILE A 247 11.72 -10.76 -7.58
N PRO A 248 11.03 -11.91 -7.53
CA PRO A 248 11.27 -12.96 -8.50
C PRO A 248 11.03 -12.36 -9.88
N ALA A 249 12.08 -12.33 -10.71
CA ALA A 249 11.93 -11.90 -12.09
C ALA A 249 10.82 -12.75 -12.70
N THR A 250 9.78 -12.12 -13.22
CA THR A 250 8.79 -12.82 -14.05
C THR A 250 9.59 -13.33 -15.24
N ILE A 251 9.93 -14.62 -15.22
CA ILE A 251 10.79 -15.24 -16.21
C ILE A 251 10.18 -14.92 -17.58
N LYS A 252 10.94 -14.20 -18.41
CA LYS A 252 10.59 -13.84 -19.79
C LYS A 252 10.76 -15.01 -20.76
N ASP A 253 10.81 -16.24 -20.28
CA ASP A 253 10.88 -17.41 -21.15
C ASP A 253 9.46 -17.75 -21.62
N ASN A 254 9.04 -17.07 -22.71
CA ASN A 254 7.98 -17.52 -23.63
C ASN A 254 6.59 -17.85 -23.06
N ILE A 255 6.17 -17.27 -21.93
CA ILE A 255 4.75 -17.35 -21.55
C ILE A 255 3.99 -16.29 -22.36
N LYS A 256 3.49 -16.69 -23.53
CA LYS A 256 2.35 -16.00 -24.16
C LYS A 256 1.18 -16.14 -23.20
N TRP A 257 0.89 -15.08 -22.44
CA TRP A 257 -0.39 -14.94 -21.76
C TRP A 257 -1.50 -15.26 -22.76
N PRO A 258 -2.50 -16.08 -22.42
CA PRO A 258 -3.63 -16.31 -23.32
C PRO A 258 -4.31 -14.96 -23.53
N ILE A 259 -4.05 -14.36 -24.68
CA ILE A 259 -4.89 -13.28 -25.19
C ILE A 259 -6.25 -13.95 -25.33
N ARG A 260 -7.24 -13.50 -24.55
CA ARG A 260 -8.64 -13.78 -24.86
C ARG A 260 -8.90 -13.13 -26.21
N THR A 261 -8.68 -13.89 -27.29
CA THR A 261 -9.22 -13.54 -28.59
C THR A 261 -10.72 -13.58 -28.42
N ALA A 262 -11.36 -12.46 -28.70
CA ALA A 262 -12.80 -12.26 -28.54
C ALA A 262 -13.58 -13.00 -29.63
N ASP A 263 -13.37 -14.31 -29.76
CA ASP A 263 -14.11 -15.16 -30.69
C ASP A 263 -14.76 -16.30 -29.90
N ALA A 264 -15.61 -15.92 -28.94
CA ALA A 264 -16.66 -16.80 -28.45
C ALA A 264 -17.86 -16.65 -29.39
N SER A 265 -17.73 -17.21 -30.59
CA SER A 265 -18.88 -17.56 -31.39
C SER A 265 -18.65 -18.93 -32.03
N THR A 266 -19.51 -19.86 -31.66
CA THR A 266 -20.01 -20.99 -32.47
C THR A 266 -19.50 -22.38 -32.09
N GLN A 267 -20.47 -23.24 -31.70
CA GLN A 267 -20.49 -24.72 -31.62
C GLN A 267 -19.77 -25.33 -30.39
N PHE A 268 -20.42 -26.04 -29.45
CA PHE A 268 -21.71 -26.75 -29.38
C PHE A 268 -22.37 -26.54 -28.01
#